data_AF-A0A6N7XM03-F1
#
_entry.id   AF-A0A6N7XM03-F1
#
_cell.length_a   1.000
_cell.length_b   1.000
_cell.length_c   1.000
_cell.angle_alpha   90.00
_cell.angle_beta   90.00
_cell.angle_gamma   90.00
#
_symmetry.space_group_name_H-M   'P 1'
#
loop_
_entity.id
_entity.type
_entity.pdbx_description
1 polymer ?
#
loop_
_entity_poly.entity_id
_entity_poly.type
_entity_poly.pdbx_seq_one_letter_code
_entity_poly.pdbx_strand_id
1 'polypeptide(L)'
;MNKSILKHETRSMKWILLLSILVSLFLIIMFSIILNEMYGRMFVKGLEGNTSIVQNAFRDISPMILILFTIVSVIQVFIQFRTEKDEEIKRFLESLPISKGEFFKVKLSTGIINITLAFMILTIGIIIVRMNNMFWIKDVYGISIISEPFIKADGVASLLKEIGIIYLIILSFYTFLFMVQYTFTNLVGGIVTGILVWLAPGFILYTSTYILNEFIRISALYDLTNFSRWLIPWLYAFERNTIWIYDGNGMVFANIKIIENLEIKYIISLALIIINIIIGNKFNKDSKVENENMIIPFKVIREIFKIGVTICSGLLVSIILNEIIRIEINNSIYILFILLGGAIGYFISKKITKVGIR
;
A
#
# COMPACT_ATOMS: atom_id res chain seq x y z
N MET A 1 1.10 14.05 28.32
CA MET A 1 2.08 13.52 27.34
C MET A 1 3.47 13.92 27.81
N ASN A 2 4.34 12.94 28.09
CA ASN A 2 5.66 13.19 28.64
C ASN A 2 6.60 13.82 27.60
N LYS A 3 7.14 15.01 27.89
CA LYS A 3 7.97 15.80 26.95
C LYS A 3 9.28 15.09 26.60
N SER A 4 9.84 14.28 27.50
CA SER A 4 11.11 13.58 27.28
C SER A 4 10.98 12.50 26.20
N ILE A 5 9.90 11.72 26.22
CA ILE A 5 9.61 10.67 25.22
C ILE A 5 9.43 11.30 23.84
N LEU A 6 8.61 12.36 23.77
CA LEU A 6 8.39 13.06 22.52
C LEU A 6 9.72 13.58 21.94
N LYS A 7 10.60 14.15 22.78
CA LYS A 7 11.92 14.63 22.36
C LYS A 7 12.83 13.49 21.89
N HIS A 8 12.79 12.33 22.55
CA HIS A 8 13.52 11.14 22.13
C HIS A 8 13.07 10.66 20.74
N GLU A 9 11.76 10.43 20.58
CA GLU A 9 11.19 9.95 19.32
C GLU A 9 11.39 10.94 18.17
N THR A 10 11.17 12.23 18.41
CA THR A 10 11.39 13.26 17.38
C THR A 10 12.86 13.35 16.94
N ARG A 11 13.82 13.11 17.84
CA ARG A 11 15.25 13.13 17.49
C ARG A 11 15.64 12.00 16.54
N SER A 12 15.08 10.80 16.71
CA SER A 12 15.33 9.68 15.79
C SER A 12 14.57 9.87 14.47
N MET A 13 13.35 10.41 14.54
CA MET A 13 12.46 10.58 13.40
C MET A 13 12.79 11.76 12.48
N LYS A 14 13.56 12.76 12.91
CA LYS A 14 13.89 13.94 12.08
C LYS A 14 14.54 13.59 10.74
N TRP A 15 15.36 12.54 10.70
CA TRP A 15 16.03 12.10 9.48
C TRP A 15 15.07 11.42 8.51
N ILE A 16 14.07 10.71 9.03
CA ILE A 16 13.00 10.12 8.23
C ILE A 16 12.09 11.20 7.69
N LEU A 17 11.77 12.22 8.49
CA LEU A 17 11.03 13.38 8.03
C LEU A 17 11.79 14.07 6.88
N LEU A 18 13.09 14.33 7.05
CA LEU A 18 13.93 14.90 5.98
C LEU A 18 13.90 14.04 4.71
N LEU A 19 14.08 12.72 4.84
CA LEU A 19 13.99 11.79 3.71
C LEU A 19 12.63 11.87 3.02
N SER A 20 11.53 11.91 3.79
CA SER A 20 10.17 11.99 3.26
C SER A 20 9.91 13.31 2.51
N ILE A 21 10.49 14.41 3.00
CA ILE A 21 10.46 15.72 2.33
C ILE A 21 11.24 15.65 1.02
N LEU A 22 12.45 15.09 1.02
CA LEU A 22 13.25 14.93 -0.21
C LEU A 22 12.54 14.09 -1.26
N VAL A 23 11.92 12.97 -0.86
CA VAL A 23 11.08 12.15 -1.74
C VAL A 23 9.91 12.95 -2.30
N SER A 24 9.26 13.79 -1.47
CA SER A 24 8.16 14.65 -1.92
C SER A 24 8.62 15.67 -2.95
N LEU A 25 9.75 16.35 -2.72
CA LEU A 25 10.33 17.31 -3.66
C LEU A 25 10.72 16.65 -4.98
N PHE A 26 11.33 15.47 -4.92
CA PHE A 26 11.66 14.68 -6.10
C PHE A 26 10.40 14.33 -6.92
N LEU A 27 9.33 13.87 -6.27
CA LEU A 27 8.06 13.57 -6.92
C LEU A 27 7.40 14.82 -7.54
N ILE A 28 7.50 15.99 -6.89
CA ILE A 28 7.01 17.26 -7.47
C ILE A 28 7.76 17.59 -8.77
N ILE A 29 9.08 17.43 -8.77
CA ILE A 29 9.92 17.64 -9.96
C ILE A 29 9.53 16.66 -11.07
N MET A 30 9.41 15.37 -10.74
CA MET A 30 9.00 14.34 -11.71
C MET A 30 7.63 14.64 -12.31
N PHE A 31 6.67 15.09 -11.51
CA PHE A 31 5.35 15.49 -11.99
C PHE A 31 5.44 16.67 -12.96
N SER A 32 6.27 17.68 -12.65
CA SER A 32 6.52 18.81 -13.55
C SER A 32 7.15 18.39 -14.87
N ILE A 33 8.10 17.46 -14.86
CA ILE A 33 8.75 16.92 -16.07
C ILE A 33 7.71 16.23 -16.94
N ILE A 34 6.91 15.31 -16.37
CA ILE A 34 5.87 14.57 -17.09
C ILE A 34 4.87 15.53 -17.73
N LEU A 35 4.44 16.57 -16.99
CA LEU A 35 3.49 17.56 -17.49
C LEU A 35 4.06 18.36 -18.68
N ASN A 36 5.35 18.73 -18.62
CA ASN A 36 6.04 19.40 -19.73
C ASN A 36 6.24 18.47 -20.93
N GLU A 37 6.54 17.19 -20.71
CA GLU A 37 6.62 16.18 -21.79
C GLU A 37 5.26 15.96 -22.46
N MET A 38 4.17 15.99 -21.70
CA MET A 38 2.82 15.96 -22.26
C MET A 38 2.55 17.17 -23.15
N TYR A 39 2.92 18.37 -22.69
CA TYR A 39 2.83 19.59 -23.51
C TYR A 39 3.62 19.44 -24.82
N GLY A 40 4.90 19.04 -24.76
CA GLY A 40 5.73 18.85 -25.94
C GLY A 40 5.17 17.82 -26.92
N ARG A 41 4.61 16.70 -26.43
CA ARG A 41 3.95 15.70 -27.27
C ARG A 41 2.74 16.27 -28.02
N MET A 42 1.98 17.17 -27.41
CA MET A 42 0.83 17.81 -28.07
C MET A 42 1.25 18.71 -29.24
N PHE A 43 2.41 19.38 -29.18
CA PHE A 43 2.91 20.14 -30.34
C PHE A 43 3.35 19.25 -31.48
N VAL A 44 4.03 18.15 -31.17
CA VAL A 44 4.66 17.29 -32.19
C VAL A 44 3.63 16.36 -32.85
N LYS A 45 2.72 15.78 -32.06
CA LYS A 45 1.76 14.77 -32.53
C LYS A 45 0.35 15.35 -32.75
N GLY A 46 0.14 16.62 -32.46
CA GLY A 46 -1.19 17.22 -32.35
C GLY A 46 -1.92 16.73 -31.09
N LEU A 47 -3.18 17.14 -30.95
CA LEU A 47 -4.08 16.63 -29.91
C LEU A 47 -4.52 15.20 -30.25
N GLU A 48 -3.61 14.24 -30.14
CA GLU A 48 -3.96 12.82 -30.09
C GLU A 48 -4.73 12.56 -28.79
N GLY A 49 -6.03 12.81 -28.83
CA GLY A 49 -6.99 12.41 -27.81
C GLY A 49 -7.39 13.54 -26.87
N ASN A 50 -8.67 13.90 -26.97
CA ASN A 50 -9.44 14.54 -25.92
C ASN A 50 -9.27 13.77 -24.58
N THR A 51 -8.27 14.15 -23.80
CA THR A 51 -7.89 13.49 -22.54
C THR A 51 -7.48 14.51 -21.49
N SER A 52 -7.65 14.16 -20.22
CA SER A 52 -7.32 14.99 -19.06
C SER A 52 -5.80 15.04 -18.83
N ILE A 53 -5.17 16.19 -19.07
CA ILE A 53 -3.71 16.37 -19.06
C ILE A 53 -3.14 16.16 -17.66
N VAL A 54 -3.65 16.89 -16.68
CA VAL A 54 -3.11 16.91 -15.32
C VAL A 54 -3.37 15.58 -14.62
N GLN A 55 -4.56 15.01 -14.78
CA GLN A 55 -4.86 13.67 -14.25
C GLN A 55 -4.02 12.56 -14.90
N ASN A 56 -3.73 12.65 -16.20
CA ASN A 56 -2.86 11.68 -16.86
C ASN A 56 -1.43 11.78 -16.33
N ALA A 57 -0.88 13.01 -16.21
CA ALA A 57 0.43 13.21 -15.60
C ALA A 57 0.47 12.67 -14.16
N PHE A 58 -0.59 12.92 -13.39
CA PHE A 58 -0.69 12.42 -12.01
C PHE A 58 -0.80 10.90 -11.97
N ARG A 59 -1.53 10.29 -12.90
CA ARG A 59 -1.64 8.83 -13.03
C ARG A 59 -0.27 8.20 -13.29
N ASP A 60 0.53 8.80 -14.16
CA ASP A 60 1.84 8.25 -14.53
C ASP A 60 2.83 8.29 -13.35
N ILE A 61 2.72 9.29 -12.47
CA ILE A 61 3.54 9.37 -11.25
C ILE A 61 2.95 8.63 -10.03
N SER A 62 1.64 8.37 -9.99
CA SER A 62 0.96 7.72 -8.86
C SER A 62 1.62 6.41 -8.39
N PRO A 63 2.05 5.49 -9.28
CA PRO A 63 2.80 4.29 -8.91
C PRO A 63 4.10 4.61 -8.15
N MET A 64 4.82 5.63 -8.61
CA MET A 64 6.09 6.06 -8.04
C MET A 64 5.88 6.65 -6.65
N ILE A 65 4.85 7.49 -6.47
CA ILE A 65 4.45 8.02 -5.15
C ILE A 65 4.24 6.86 -4.19
N LEU A 66 3.44 5.87 -4.59
CA LEU A 66 3.06 4.76 -3.75
C LEU A 66 4.28 3.91 -3.36
N ILE A 67 5.14 3.54 -4.32
CA ILE A 67 6.35 2.74 -4.06
C ILE A 67 7.32 3.47 -3.13
N LEU A 68 7.66 4.72 -3.42
CA LEU A 68 8.65 5.47 -2.63
C LEU A 68 8.17 5.69 -1.19
N PHE A 69 6.91 6.06 -1.00
CA PHE A 69 6.37 6.24 0.35
C PHE A 69 6.16 4.93 1.11
N THR A 70 5.96 3.81 0.41
CA THR A 70 5.96 2.47 1.01
C THR A 70 7.34 2.14 1.57
N ILE A 71 8.41 2.39 0.79
CA ILE A 71 9.80 2.21 1.24
C ILE A 71 10.10 3.11 2.44
N VAL A 72 9.71 4.39 2.38
CA VAL A 72 9.84 5.32 3.50
C VAL A 72 9.10 4.80 4.74
N SER A 73 7.90 4.24 4.59
CA SER A 73 7.12 3.67 5.70
C SER A 73 7.82 2.46 6.33
N VAL A 74 8.44 1.59 5.52
CA VAL A 74 9.25 0.46 6.00
C VAL A 74 10.45 0.96 6.81
N ILE A 75 11.21 1.92 6.27
CA ILE A 75 12.36 2.53 6.95
C ILE A 75 11.92 3.21 8.26
N GLN A 76 10.78 3.90 8.22
CA GLN A 76 10.21 4.56 9.39
C GLN A 76 9.93 3.56 10.51
N VAL A 77 9.20 2.48 10.21
CA VAL A 77 8.90 1.42 11.19
C VAL A 77 10.19 0.77 11.69
N PHE A 78 11.16 0.50 10.82
CA PHE A 78 12.45 -0.06 11.22
C PHE A 78 13.15 0.81 12.27
N ILE A 79 13.32 2.11 12.01
CA ILE A 79 13.98 3.01 12.97
C ILE A 79 13.17 3.16 14.25
N GLN A 80 11.84 3.24 14.14
CA GLN A 80 10.94 3.38 15.29
C GLN A 80 11.07 2.22 16.28
N PHE A 81 11.27 0.99 15.81
CA PHE A 81 11.33 -0.19 16.69
C PHE A 81 12.75 -0.70 16.93
N ARG A 82 13.76 -0.23 16.20
CA ARG A 82 15.16 -0.66 16.36
C ARG A 82 15.65 -0.56 17.81
N THR A 83 15.37 0.54 18.49
CA THR A 83 15.83 0.77 19.88
C THR A 83 15.08 -0.05 20.91
N GLU A 84 13.81 -0.44 20.66
CA GLU A 84 13.01 -1.23 21.60
C GLU A 84 13.28 -2.73 21.52
N LYS A 85 13.78 -3.20 20.38
CA LYS A 85 14.14 -4.60 20.18
C LYS A 85 15.59 -4.89 20.60
N ASP A 86 16.31 -3.88 21.08
CA ASP A 86 17.63 -4.02 21.69
C ASP A 86 17.47 -4.29 23.20
N GLU A 87 18.06 -5.36 23.70
CA GLU A 87 17.81 -5.89 25.05
C GLU A 87 18.21 -4.91 26.16
N GLU A 88 19.32 -4.19 25.99
CA GLU A 88 19.82 -3.25 26.99
C GLU A 88 18.93 -2.01 27.11
N ILE A 89 18.54 -1.45 25.96
CA ILE A 89 17.69 -0.27 25.88
C ILE A 89 16.26 -0.62 26.33
N LYS A 90 15.78 -1.83 26.02
CA LYS A 90 14.47 -2.28 26.45
C LYS A 90 14.35 -2.33 27.97
N ARG A 91 15.32 -2.94 28.66
CA ARG A 91 15.35 -2.97 30.14
C ARG A 91 15.38 -1.57 30.74
N PHE A 92 16.12 -0.65 30.12
CA PHE A 92 16.12 0.75 30.53
C PHE A 92 14.73 1.38 30.35
N LEU A 93 14.10 1.23 29.18
CA LEU A 93 12.77 1.80 28.91
C LEU A 93 11.68 1.22 29.82
N GLU A 94 11.76 -0.07 30.18
CA GLU A 94 10.83 -0.72 31.10
C GLU A 94 11.01 -0.28 32.56
N SER A 95 12.19 0.21 32.94
CA SER A 95 12.44 0.76 34.28
C SER A 95 11.94 2.20 34.47
N LEU A 96 11.56 2.89 33.38
CA LEU A 96 11.00 4.23 33.47
C LEU A 96 9.54 4.18 33.98
N PRO A 97 9.11 5.16 34.80
CA PRO A 97 7.73 5.24 35.31
C PRO A 97 6.76 5.77 34.25
N ILE A 98 6.74 5.13 33.08
CA ILE A 98 5.94 5.52 31.91
C ILE A 98 5.08 4.33 31.49
N SER A 99 3.81 4.60 31.19
CA SER A 99 2.92 3.53 30.73
C SER A 99 3.24 3.09 29.29
N LYS A 100 3.19 1.78 29.02
CA LYS A 100 3.33 1.20 27.66
C LYS A 100 2.35 1.82 26.64
N GLY A 101 1.18 2.26 27.09
CA GLY A 101 0.18 2.93 26.26
C GLY A 101 0.60 4.33 25.80
N GLU A 102 1.35 5.08 26.63
CA GLU A 102 1.87 6.39 26.23
C GLU A 102 2.96 6.26 25.17
N PHE A 103 3.88 5.29 25.31
CA PHE A 103 4.88 5.00 24.29
C PHE A 103 4.25 4.66 22.94
N PHE A 104 3.25 3.77 22.94
CA PHE A 104 2.49 3.42 21.73
C PHE A 104 1.89 4.66 21.06
N LYS A 105 1.19 5.51 21.82
CA LYS A 105 0.55 6.72 21.29
C LYS A 105 1.57 7.71 20.72
N VAL A 106 2.64 7.99 21.44
CA VAL A 106 3.66 8.96 21.00
C VAL A 106 4.31 8.47 19.71
N LYS A 107 4.72 7.20 19.66
CA LYS A 107 5.39 6.64 18.48
C LYS A 107 4.49 6.59 17.25
N LEU A 108 3.26 6.10 17.43
CA LEU A 108 2.25 6.09 16.37
C LEU A 108 1.98 7.51 15.86
N SER A 109 1.71 8.45 16.77
CA SER A 109 1.41 9.85 16.39
C SER A 109 2.58 10.50 15.66
N THR A 110 3.82 10.28 16.10
CA THR A 110 5.01 10.84 15.46
C THR A 110 5.17 10.30 14.04
N GLY A 111 4.95 9.00 13.84
CA GLY A 111 5.02 8.41 12.50
C GLY A 111 3.91 8.87 11.56
N ILE A 112 2.67 9.01 12.07
CA ILE A 112 1.55 9.57 11.31
C ILE A 112 1.85 11.02 10.91
N ILE A 113 2.34 11.85 11.85
CA ILE A 113 2.68 13.26 11.59
C ILE A 113 3.75 13.35 10.51
N ASN A 114 4.80 12.53 10.55
CA ASN A 114 5.87 12.55 9.54
C ASN A 114 5.34 12.29 8.13
N ILE A 115 4.57 11.21 7.94
CA ILE A 115 3.99 10.85 6.64
C ILE A 115 3.04 11.96 6.17
N THR A 116 2.22 12.49 7.09
CA THR A 116 1.24 13.53 6.79
C THR A 116 1.90 14.84 6.35
N LEU A 117 2.95 15.29 7.04
CA LEU A 117 3.69 16.50 6.68
C LEU A 117 4.34 16.37 5.30
N ALA A 118 4.95 15.22 5.00
CA ALA A 118 5.53 14.97 3.69
C ALA A 118 4.45 14.98 2.59
N PHE A 119 3.30 14.33 2.82
CA PHE A 119 2.18 14.36 1.89
C PHE A 119 1.59 15.75 1.70
N MET A 120 1.52 16.59 2.74
CA MET A 120 1.10 17.98 2.62
C MET A 120 2.03 18.75 1.69
N ILE A 121 3.35 18.59 1.85
CA ILE A 121 4.35 19.23 0.98
C ILE A 121 4.18 18.75 -0.47
N LEU A 122 4.06 17.43 -0.69
CA LEU A 122 3.78 16.86 -2.01
C LEU A 122 2.51 17.45 -2.65
N THR A 123 1.42 17.50 -1.88
CA THR A 123 0.12 18.01 -2.34
C THR A 123 0.20 19.47 -2.74
N ILE A 124 0.78 20.32 -1.88
CA ILE A 124 0.97 21.74 -2.14
C ILE A 124 1.85 21.93 -3.38
N GLY A 125 2.96 21.19 -3.49
CA GLY A 125 3.86 21.26 -4.63
C GLY A 125 3.21 20.89 -5.95
N ILE A 126 2.42 19.80 -6.00
CA ILE A 126 1.66 19.40 -7.19
C ILE A 126 0.65 20.49 -7.60
N ILE A 127 -0.05 21.09 -6.62
CA ILE A 127 -0.99 22.19 -6.90
C ILE A 127 -0.25 23.40 -7.49
N ILE A 128 0.91 23.77 -6.94
CA ILE A 128 1.73 24.87 -7.47
C ILE A 128 2.18 24.58 -8.89
N VAL A 129 2.71 23.39 -9.16
CA VAL A 129 3.13 22.99 -10.53
C VAL A 129 1.95 23.07 -11.50
N ARG A 130 0.77 22.58 -11.11
CA ARG A 130 -0.46 22.70 -11.91
C ARG A 130 -0.81 24.16 -12.18
N MET A 131 -0.83 25.01 -11.15
CA MET A 131 -1.19 26.42 -11.28
C MET A 131 -0.25 27.16 -12.25
N ASN A 132 1.05 26.92 -12.15
CA ASN A 132 2.06 27.52 -13.02
C ASN A 132 1.90 27.12 -14.50
N ASN A 133 1.32 25.95 -14.75
CA ASN A 133 1.08 25.43 -16.10
C ASN A 133 -0.36 25.63 -16.60
N MET A 134 -1.23 26.21 -15.77
CA MET A 134 -2.66 26.32 -16.10
C MET A 134 -2.94 27.23 -17.31
N PHE A 135 -2.04 28.18 -17.59
CA PHE A 135 -2.16 29.07 -18.74
C PHE A 135 -2.26 28.27 -20.05
N TRP A 136 -1.24 27.47 -20.36
CA TRP A 136 -1.23 26.70 -21.61
C TRP A 136 -2.24 25.54 -21.58
N ILE A 137 -2.53 24.96 -20.40
CA ILE A 137 -3.56 23.91 -20.27
C ILE A 137 -4.93 24.45 -20.67
N LYS A 138 -5.26 25.68 -20.26
CA LYS A 138 -6.51 26.35 -20.66
C LYS A 138 -6.53 26.66 -22.14
N ASP A 139 -5.41 27.08 -22.73
CA ASP A 139 -5.32 27.33 -24.17
C ASP A 139 -5.58 26.05 -24.96
N VAL A 140 -4.97 24.93 -24.54
CA VAL A 140 -5.22 23.61 -25.13
C VAL A 140 -6.69 23.22 -25.02
N TYR A 141 -7.32 23.42 -23.86
CA TYR A 141 -8.75 23.15 -23.69
C TYR A 141 -9.65 24.13 -24.45
N GLY A 142 -9.22 25.36 -24.69
CA GLY A 142 -9.95 26.34 -25.49
C GLY A 142 -10.06 25.94 -26.98
N ILE A 143 -9.14 25.10 -27.46
CA ILE A 143 -9.16 24.54 -28.82
C ILE A 143 -9.95 23.23 -28.87
N SER A 144 -10.18 22.58 -27.72
CA SER A 144 -10.95 21.33 -27.66
C SER A 144 -12.44 21.60 -27.83
N ILE A 145 -13.10 20.74 -28.62
CA ILE A 145 -14.54 20.77 -28.88
C ILE A 145 -15.35 20.45 -27.60
N ILE A 146 -14.77 19.73 -26.62
CA ILE A 146 -15.41 19.35 -25.36
C ILE A 146 -14.48 19.68 -24.19
N SER A 147 -14.39 20.95 -23.83
CA SER A 147 -13.42 21.46 -22.84
C SER A 147 -13.86 21.27 -21.37
N GLU A 148 -15.16 21.39 -21.09
CA GLU A 148 -15.70 21.44 -19.73
C GLU A 148 -15.44 20.16 -18.89
N PRO A 149 -15.64 18.93 -19.43
CA PRO A 149 -15.33 17.70 -18.72
C PRO A 149 -13.85 17.56 -18.35
N PHE A 150 -12.92 18.01 -19.22
CA PHE A 150 -11.48 17.94 -18.94
C PHE A 150 -11.05 18.98 -17.91
N ILE A 151 -11.61 20.18 -17.95
CA ILE A 151 -11.35 21.21 -16.94
C ILE A 151 -11.80 20.74 -15.55
N LYS A 152 -12.94 20.05 -15.47
CA LYS A 152 -13.44 19.45 -14.22
C LYS A 152 -12.57 18.27 -13.76
N ALA A 153 -12.17 17.40 -14.68
CA ALA A 153 -11.28 16.28 -14.41
C ALA A 153 -9.92 16.75 -13.87
N ASP A 154 -9.32 17.76 -14.50
CA ASP A 154 -8.07 18.39 -14.06
C ASP A 154 -8.25 19.42 -12.94
N GLY A 155 -9.43 19.48 -12.34
CA GLY A 155 -9.73 20.35 -11.21
C GLY A 155 -8.91 19.99 -9.97
N VAL A 156 -8.63 21.00 -9.13
CA VAL A 156 -7.91 20.81 -7.86
C VAL A 156 -8.64 19.81 -6.96
N ALA A 157 -9.97 19.84 -6.93
CA ALA A 157 -10.77 18.90 -6.14
C ALA A 157 -10.58 17.44 -6.58
N SER A 158 -10.49 17.17 -7.88
CA SER A 158 -10.27 15.83 -8.44
C SER A 158 -8.87 15.32 -8.07
N LEU A 159 -7.84 16.17 -8.19
CA LEU A 159 -6.48 15.83 -7.75
C LEU A 159 -6.40 15.56 -6.25
N LEU A 160 -7.05 16.37 -5.42
CA LEU A 160 -7.07 16.16 -3.97
C LEU A 160 -7.72 14.83 -3.59
N LYS A 161 -8.76 14.40 -4.31
CA LYS A 161 -9.37 13.07 -4.12
C LYS A 161 -8.40 11.94 -4.47
N GLU A 162 -7.64 12.06 -5.55
CA GLU A 162 -6.68 11.02 -5.94
C GLU A 162 -5.45 10.96 -5.03
N ILE A 163 -4.90 12.12 -4.66
CA ILE A 163 -3.80 12.20 -3.69
C ILE A 163 -4.26 11.67 -2.32
N GLY A 164 -5.47 12.03 -1.90
CA GLY A 164 -6.02 11.62 -0.62
C GLY A 164 -6.20 10.11 -0.49
N ILE A 165 -6.65 9.42 -1.53
CA ILE A 165 -6.73 7.95 -1.48
C ILE A 165 -5.35 7.31 -1.44
N ILE A 166 -4.36 7.81 -2.19
CA ILE A 166 -2.97 7.32 -2.14
C ILE A 166 -2.37 7.50 -0.74
N TYR A 167 -2.59 8.67 -0.12
CA TYR A 167 -2.20 8.93 1.26
C TYR A 167 -2.80 7.92 2.23
N LEU A 168 -4.11 7.63 2.13
CA LEU A 168 -4.76 6.66 3.00
C LEU A 168 -4.25 5.23 2.80
N ILE A 169 -3.92 4.83 1.56
CA ILE A 169 -3.30 3.53 1.29
C ILE A 169 -1.96 3.41 2.01
N ILE A 170 -1.10 4.43 1.88
CA ILE A 170 0.22 4.44 2.54
C ILE A 170 0.08 4.45 4.06
N LEU A 171 -0.87 5.24 4.59
CA LEU A 171 -1.13 5.30 6.03
C LEU A 171 -1.68 3.96 6.57
N SER A 172 -2.53 3.28 5.80
CA SER A 172 -3.04 1.95 6.13
C SER A 172 -1.90 0.92 6.16
N PHE A 173 -0.98 0.96 5.20
CA PHE A 173 0.20 0.11 5.17
C PHE A 173 1.15 0.40 6.34
N TYR A 174 1.44 1.68 6.63
CA TYR A 174 2.25 2.08 7.77
C TYR A 174 1.67 1.57 9.09
N THR A 175 0.38 1.83 9.35
CA THR A 175 -0.29 1.38 10.57
C THR A 175 -0.39 -0.14 10.67
N PHE A 176 -0.51 -0.84 9.54
CA PHE A 176 -0.43 -2.29 9.48
C PHE A 176 0.96 -2.80 9.91
N LEU A 177 2.04 -2.29 9.30
CA LEU A 177 3.40 -2.67 9.69
C LEU A 177 3.69 -2.34 11.16
N PHE A 178 3.22 -1.19 11.63
CA PHE A 178 3.32 -0.79 13.03
C PHE A 178 2.64 -1.81 13.96
N MET A 179 1.44 -2.27 13.64
CA MET A 179 0.73 -3.32 14.37
C MET A 179 1.50 -4.65 14.35
N VAL A 180 2.06 -5.03 13.21
CA VAL A 180 2.85 -6.26 13.09
C VAL A 180 4.08 -6.23 14.00
N GLN A 181 4.73 -5.08 14.18
CA GLN A 181 5.90 -4.97 15.10
C GLN A 181 5.58 -5.19 16.57
N TYR A 182 4.34 -4.94 17.00
CA TYR A 182 3.86 -5.32 18.33
C TYR A 182 3.48 -6.79 18.43
N THR A 183 3.30 -7.45 17.29
CA THR A 183 2.89 -8.84 17.20
C THR A 183 4.08 -9.80 17.08
N PHE A 184 5.21 -9.33 16.56
CA PHE A 184 6.44 -10.09 16.40
C PHE A 184 7.53 -9.58 17.35
N THR A 185 8.35 -10.47 17.88
CA THR A 185 9.49 -10.05 18.72
C THR A 185 10.66 -9.56 17.88
N ASN A 186 11.04 -10.28 16.83
CA ASN A 186 12.12 -9.89 15.93
C ASN A 186 11.69 -8.76 14.98
N LEU A 187 12.46 -7.67 14.96
CA LEU A 187 12.22 -6.50 14.10
C LEU A 187 12.14 -6.87 12.62
N VAL A 188 13.20 -7.48 12.09
CA VAL A 188 13.34 -7.81 10.67
C VAL A 188 12.31 -8.86 10.26
N GLY A 189 12.15 -9.90 11.08
CA GLY A 189 11.14 -10.93 10.89
C GLY A 189 9.72 -10.35 10.84
N GLY A 190 9.40 -9.40 11.72
CA GLY A 190 8.13 -8.67 11.71
C GLY A 190 7.93 -7.84 10.44
N ILE A 191 8.96 -7.13 9.96
CA ILE A 191 8.84 -6.30 8.75
C ILE A 191 8.61 -7.18 7.53
N VAL A 192 9.47 -8.19 7.34
CA VAL A 192 9.37 -9.10 6.18
C VAL A 192 8.02 -9.82 6.18
N THR A 193 7.61 -10.36 7.33
CA THR A 193 6.32 -11.04 7.45
C THR A 193 5.17 -10.07 7.23
N GLY A 194 5.25 -8.84 7.74
CA GLY A 194 4.25 -7.81 7.49
C GLY A 194 4.09 -7.52 6.00
N ILE A 195 5.18 -7.26 5.27
CA ILE A 195 5.12 -7.02 3.82
C ILE A 195 4.48 -8.21 3.08
N LEU A 196 4.89 -9.44 3.41
CA LEU A 196 4.33 -10.64 2.79
C LEU A 196 2.84 -10.81 3.09
N VAL A 197 2.41 -10.57 4.33
CA VAL A 197 0.99 -10.65 4.72
C VAL A 197 0.17 -9.56 4.04
N TRP A 198 0.71 -8.34 3.89
CA TRP A 198 0.04 -7.27 3.17
C TRP A 198 -0.21 -7.62 1.69
N LEU A 199 0.74 -8.31 1.06
CA LEU A 199 0.65 -8.76 -0.33
C LEU A 199 -0.13 -10.07 -0.51
N ALA A 200 -0.26 -10.87 0.54
CA ALA A 200 -0.85 -12.21 0.48
C ALA A 200 -2.27 -12.25 -0.12
N PRO A 201 -3.21 -11.34 0.21
CA PRO A 201 -4.54 -11.36 -0.42
C PRO A 201 -4.48 -11.26 -1.94
N GLY A 202 -3.61 -10.40 -2.47
CA GLY A 202 -3.43 -10.25 -3.91
C GLY A 202 -2.80 -11.48 -4.56
N PHE A 203 -1.79 -12.04 -3.90
CA PHE A 203 -1.17 -13.29 -4.35
C PHE A 203 -2.18 -14.45 -4.37
N ILE A 204 -2.96 -14.64 -3.31
CA ILE A 204 -3.97 -15.70 -3.21
C ILE A 204 -4.99 -15.54 -4.33
N LEU A 205 -5.57 -14.35 -4.48
CA LEU A 205 -6.61 -14.09 -5.49
C LEU A 205 -6.08 -14.29 -6.91
N TYR A 206 -4.94 -13.71 -7.24
CA TYR A 206 -4.32 -13.86 -8.56
C TYR A 206 -4.09 -15.33 -8.89
N THR A 207 -3.43 -16.06 -7.97
CA THR A 207 -3.10 -17.46 -8.18
C THR A 207 -4.34 -18.34 -8.25
N SER A 208 -5.35 -18.09 -7.40
CA SER A 208 -6.61 -18.83 -7.44
C SER A 208 -7.37 -18.60 -8.74
N THR A 209 -7.45 -17.36 -9.26
CA THR A 209 -8.08 -17.09 -10.55
C THR A 209 -7.36 -17.78 -11.70
N TYR A 210 -6.04 -17.81 -11.65
CA TYR A 210 -5.22 -18.47 -12.65
C TYR A 210 -5.41 -19.99 -12.65
N ILE A 211 -5.35 -20.62 -11.46
CA ILE A 211 -5.67 -22.05 -11.30
C ILE A 211 -7.08 -22.32 -11.83
N LEU A 212 -8.10 -21.59 -11.35
CA LEU A 212 -9.49 -21.84 -11.74
C LEU A 212 -9.71 -21.72 -13.24
N ASN A 213 -9.01 -20.82 -13.93
CA ASN A 213 -9.11 -20.68 -15.39
C ASN A 213 -8.61 -21.91 -16.15
N GLU A 214 -7.61 -22.62 -15.62
CA GLU A 214 -7.14 -23.91 -16.17
C GLU A 214 -8.16 -25.04 -15.97
N PHE A 215 -8.83 -25.07 -14.82
CA PHE A 215 -9.76 -26.16 -14.49
C PHE A 215 -11.19 -25.93 -15.00
N ILE A 216 -11.65 -24.68 -15.04
CA ILE A 216 -13.06 -24.32 -15.16
C ILE A 216 -13.20 -22.98 -15.92
N ARG A 217 -13.60 -23.02 -17.21
CA ARG A 217 -13.98 -21.83 -18.01
C ARG A 217 -15.36 -21.30 -17.61
N ILE A 218 -15.51 -20.74 -16.40
CA ILE A 218 -16.81 -20.25 -15.89
C ILE A 218 -16.79 -18.75 -15.56
N SER A 219 -17.94 -18.12 -15.80
CA SER A 219 -18.29 -16.72 -15.48
C SER A 219 -17.99 -16.29 -14.03
N ALA A 220 -17.95 -17.23 -13.07
CA ALA A 220 -17.55 -17.01 -11.68
C ALA A 220 -16.14 -16.41 -11.52
N LEU A 221 -15.25 -16.57 -12.51
CA LEU A 221 -13.95 -15.89 -12.57
C LEU A 221 -14.08 -14.37 -12.67
N TYR A 222 -15.13 -13.87 -13.33
CA TYR A 222 -15.41 -12.44 -13.46
C TYR A 222 -15.80 -11.82 -12.11
N ASP A 223 -16.60 -12.53 -11.31
CA ASP A 223 -17.01 -12.05 -9.99
C ASP A 223 -15.84 -12.07 -8.99
N LEU A 224 -14.98 -13.09 -9.06
CA LEU A 224 -13.79 -13.22 -8.21
C LEU A 224 -12.72 -12.16 -8.54
N THR A 225 -12.52 -11.87 -9.82
CA THR A 225 -11.63 -10.79 -10.28
C THR A 225 -12.18 -9.40 -9.97
N ASN A 226 -13.50 -9.21 -9.91
CA ASN A 226 -14.09 -7.97 -9.43
C ASN A 226 -13.99 -7.83 -7.92
N PHE A 227 -14.12 -8.93 -7.16
CA PHE A 227 -13.95 -8.92 -5.71
C PHE A 227 -12.50 -8.61 -5.29
N SER A 228 -11.50 -9.10 -6.03
CA SER A 228 -10.09 -8.85 -5.73
C SER A 228 -9.72 -7.37 -5.80
N ARG A 229 -10.38 -6.60 -6.67
CA ARG A 229 -10.24 -5.15 -6.79
C ARG A 229 -10.53 -4.39 -5.50
N TRP A 230 -11.37 -4.96 -4.63
CA TRP A 230 -11.74 -4.38 -3.34
C TRP A 230 -10.84 -4.83 -2.20
N LEU A 231 -10.27 -6.03 -2.26
CA LEU A 231 -9.49 -6.60 -1.16
C LEU A 231 -8.05 -6.07 -1.08
N ILE A 232 -7.55 -5.42 -2.14
CA ILE A 232 -6.16 -5.02 -2.24
C ILE A 232 -6.09 -3.49 -2.35
N PRO A 233 -5.99 -2.76 -1.22
CA PRO A 233 -5.94 -1.29 -1.23
C PRO A 233 -4.84 -0.74 -2.14
N TRP A 234 -3.74 -1.48 -2.32
CA TRP A 234 -2.65 -1.10 -3.21
C TRP A 234 -3.14 -0.93 -4.66
N LEU A 235 -4.10 -1.75 -5.14
CA LEU A 235 -4.63 -1.65 -6.50
C LEU A 235 -5.52 -0.43 -6.73
N TYR A 236 -6.05 0.19 -5.67
CA TYR A 236 -7.00 1.30 -5.79
C TYR A 236 -6.42 2.51 -6.54
N ALA A 237 -5.11 2.73 -6.44
CA ALA A 237 -4.43 3.83 -7.13
C ALA A 237 -4.27 3.59 -8.65
N PHE A 238 -4.38 2.33 -9.09
CA PHE A 238 -4.17 1.90 -10.46
C PHE A 238 -5.49 1.64 -11.20
N GLU A 239 -6.51 1.19 -10.47
CA GLU A 239 -7.82 0.87 -11.03
C GLU A 239 -8.64 2.12 -11.34
N ARG A 240 -8.65 2.46 -12.62
CA ARG A 240 -9.45 3.56 -13.16
C ARG A 240 -10.39 3.03 -14.23
N ASN A 241 -11.66 3.39 -14.14
CA ASN A 241 -12.59 3.16 -15.22
C ASN A 241 -12.54 4.33 -16.20
N THR A 242 -12.79 4.00 -17.46
CA THR A 242 -12.83 4.94 -18.55
C THR A 242 -14.28 5.36 -18.76
N ILE A 243 -14.60 6.60 -18.45
CA ILE A 243 -15.85 7.23 -18.85
C ILE A 243 -15.69 7.66 -20.30
N TRP A 244 -16.50 7.07 -21.16
CA TRP A 244 -16.59 7.44 -22.57
C TRP A 244 -17.60 8.56 -22.75
N ILE A 245 -17.19 9.62 -23.44
CA ILE A 245 -18.05 10.73 -23.83
C ILE A 245 -18.39 10.52 -25.29
N TYR A 246 -19.68 10.45 -25.59
CA TYR A 246 -20.20 10.21 -26.93
C TYR A 246 -20.67 11.52 -27.56
N ASP A 247 -20.53 11.65 -28.88
CA ASP A 247 -21.13 12.73 -29.63
C ASP A 247 -22.64 12.50 -29.84
N GLY A 248 -23.32 13.46 -30.47
CA GLY A 248 -24.75 13.37 -30.80
C GLY A 248 -25.11 12.22 -31.75
N ASN A 249 -24.12 11.57 -32.39
CA ASN A 249 -24.28 10.43 -33.28
C ASN A 249 -23.94 9.10 -32.59
N GLY A 250 -23.61 9.11 -31.30
CA GLY A 250 -23.25 7.91 -30.53
C GLY A 250 -21.83 7.40 -30.78
N MET A 251 -20.96 8.18 -31.44
CA MET A 251 -19.54 7.85 -31.60
C MET A 251 -18.74 8.32 -30.38
N VAL A 252 -17.78 7.49 -29.94
CA VAL A 252 -16.89 7.84 -28.84
C VAL A 252 -16.00 9.01 -29.28
N PHE A 253 -16.14 10.13 -28.58
CA PHE A 253 -15.50 11.38 -28.91
C PHE A 253 -14.35 11.73 -27.95
N ALA A 254 -14.45 11.27 -26.70
CA ALA A 254 -13.53 11.61 -25.63
C ALA A 254 -13.54 10.54 -24.53
N ASN A 255 -12.48 10.48 -23.73
CA ASN A 255 -12.48 9.63 -22.55
C ASN A 255 -11.80 10.26 -21.33
N ILE A 256 -12.33 9.96 -20.15
CA ILE A 256 -11.78 10.40 -18.87
C ILE A 256 -11.60 9.17 -17.99
N LYS A 257 -10.40 9.01 -17.42
CA LYS A 257 -10.10 7.88 -16.55
C LYS A 257 -10.20 8.28 -15.09
N ILE A 258 -11.27 7.85 -14.43
CA ILE A 258 -11.52 8.15 -13.01
C ILE A 258 -11.38 6.90 -12.14
N ILE A 259 -11.03 7.08 -10.87
CA ILE A 259 -11.07 6.00 -9.88
C ILE A 259 -12.54 5.73 -9.52
N GLU A 260 -13.01 4.51 -9.79
CA GLU A 260 -14.37 4.11 -9.44
C GLU A 260 -14.56 3.93 -7.94
N ASN A 261 -15.79 4.20 -7.48
CA ASN A 261 -16.24 3.95 -6.11
C ASN A 261 -15.28 4.50 -5.05
N LEU A 262 -14.75 5.69 -5.33
CA LEU A 262 -13.74 6.35 -4.51
C LEU A 262 -14.21 6.46 -3.05
N GLU A 263 -15.48 6.82 -2.80
CA GLU A 263 -16.04 6.92 -1.44
C GLU A 263 -15.92 5.62 -0.64
N ILE A 264 -16.25 4.48 -1.25
CA ILE A 264 -16.14 3.16 -0.61
C ILE A 264 -14.66 2.84 -0.34
N LYS A 265 -13.77 3.11 -1.30
CA LYS A 265 -12.32 2.92 -1.15
C LYS A 265 -11.73 3.76 0.00
N TYR A 266 -12.22 4.99 0.20
CA TYR A 266 -11.90 5.82 1.35
C TYR A 266 -12.36 5.18 2.67
N ILE A 267 -13.61 4.71 2.73
CA ILE A 267 -14.17 4.07 3.92
C ILE A 267 -13.38 2.81 4.30
N ILE A 268 -13.07 1.95 3.33
CA ILE A 268 -12.28 0.73 3.57
C ILE A 268 -10.89 1.08 4.10
N SER A 269 -10.22 2.06 3.48
CA SER A 269 -8.86 2.46 3.90
C SER A 269 -8.85 3.04 5.31
N LEU A 270 -9.83 3.87 5.66
CA LEU A 270 -10.01 4.40 7.01
C LEU A 270 -10.31 3.29 8.03
N ALA A 271 -11.20 2.36 7.69
CA ALA A 271 -11.52 1.22 8.54
C ALA A 271 -10.27 0.36 8.82
N LEU A 272 -9.44 0.09 7.80
CA LEU A 272 -8.17 -0.63 7.96
C LEU A 272 -7.22 0.09 8.91
N ILE A 273 -7.04 1.41 8.76
CA ILE A 273 -6.20 2.21 9.68
C ILE A 273 -6.69 2.06 11.12
N ILE A 274 -7.99 2.23 11.36
CA ILE A 274 -8.59 2.16 12.69
C ILE A 274 -8.42 0.76 13.30
N ILE A 275 -8.74 -0.30 12.52
CA ILE A 275 -8.62 -1.70 12.95
C ILE A 275 -7.16 -2.01 13.33
N ASN A 276 -6.19 -1.61 12.50
CA ASN A 276 -4.77 -1.83 12.77
C ASN A 276 -4.32 -1.16 14.07
N ILE A 277 -4.77 0.08 14.31
CA ILE A 277 -4.45 0.81 15.54
C ILE A 277 -5.05 0.12 16.77
N ILE A 278 -6.32 -0.32 16.69
CA ILE A 278 -7.00 -1.02 17.79
C ILE A 278 -6.29 -2.34 18.11
N ILE A 279 -5.99 -3.15 17.10
CA ILE A 279 -5.30 -4.43 17.24
C ILE A 279 -3.89 -4.22 17.80
N GLY A 280 -3.13 -3.26 17.26
CA GLY A 280 -1.79 -2.93 17.73
C GLY A 280 -1.77 -2.49 19.19
N ASN A 281 -2.72 -1.65 19.60
CA ASN A 281 -2.85 -1.22 21.00
C ASN A 281 -3.20 -2.39 21.93
N LYS A 282 -4.05 -3.31 21.47
CA LYS A 282 -4.38 -4.53 22.23
C LYS A 282 -3.13 -5.38 22.47
N PHE A 283 -2.37 -5.69 21.41
CA PHE A 283 -1.15 -6.49 21.53
C PHE A 283 -0.06 -5.80 22.36
N ASN A 284 0.05 -4.48 22.28
CA ASN A 284 0.97 -3.72 23.14
C ASN A 284 0.64 -3.89 24.63
N LYS A 285 -0.64 -3.90 25.01
CA LYS A 285 -1.07 -4.12 26.40
C LYS A 285 -0.84 -5.56 26.86
N ASP A 286 -1.06 -6.52 25.98
CA ASP A 286 -0.97 -7.95 26.29
C ASP A 286 0.48 -8.50 26.27
N SER A 287 1.45 -7.69 25.83
CA SER A 287 2.86 -8.09 25.73
C SER A 287 3.54 -8.19 27.10
N LYS A 288 3.99 -9.41 27.45
CA LYS A 288 4.73 -9.76 28.67
C LYS A 288 6.23 -9.94 28.39
N VAL A 289 7.08 -9.78 29.41
CA VAL A 289 8.54 -9.99 29.33
C VAL A 289 8.88 -11.46 28.98
N GLU A 290 8.09 -12.41 29.49
CA GLU A 290 8.24 -13.86 29.21
C GLU A 290 8.13 -14.23 27.72
N ASN A 291 7.53 -13.34 26.92
CA ASN A 291 7.34 -13.55 25.48
C ASN A 291 8.58 -13.25 24.64
N GLU A 292 9.66 -12.69 25.23
CA GLU A 292 10.86 -12.26 24.49
C GLU A 292 11.54 -13.36 23.68
N ASN A 293 11.51 -14.59 24.20
CA ASN A 293 12.16 -15.73 23.54
C ASN A 293 11.34 -16.32 22.38
N MET A 294 10.05 -15.94 22.26
CA MET A 294 9.17 -16.44 21.21
C MET A 294 9.23 -15.55 19.98
N ILE A 295 9.25 -16.10 18.76
CA ILE A 295 9.18 -15.29 17.53
C ILE A 295 7.80 -14.63 17.39
N ILE A 296 6.74 -15.42 17.63
CA ILE A 296 5.33 -14.99 17.60
C ILE A 296 4.69 -15.40 18.93
N PRO A 297 4.54 -14.47 19.89
CA PRO A 297 4.06 -14.79 21.22
C PRO A 297 2.55 -15.10 21.27
N PHE A 298 1.75 -14.47 20.41
CA PHE A 298 0.29 -14.61 20.45
C PHE A 298 -0.17 -15.87 19.72
N LYS A 299 -0.88 -16.76 20.44
CA LYS A 299 -1.39 -18.04 19.89
C LYS A 299 -2.26 -17.84 18.65
N VAL A 300 -3.18 -16.88 18.67
CA VAL A 300 -4.07 -16.58 17.54
C VAL A 300 -3.26 -16.23 16.29
N ILE A 301 -2.22 -15.41 16.42
CA ILE A 301 -1.37 -15.01 15.30
C ILE A 301 -0.53 -16.17 14.80
N ARG A 302 -0.06 -17.07 15.68
CA ARG A 302 0.62 -18.31 15.26
C ARG A 302 -0.28 -19.18 14.38
N GLU A 303 -1.56 -19.33 14.73
CA GLU A 303 -2.50 -20.10 13.92
C GLU A 303 -2.75 -19.44 12.56
N ILE A 304 -3.00 -18.13 12.54
CA ILE A 304 -3.18 -17.36 11.30
C ILE A 304 -1.94 -17.47 10.42
N PHE A 305 -0.74 -17.32 10.99
CA PHE A 305 0.52 -17.44 10.27
C PHE A 305 0.70 -18.84 9.66
N LYS A 306 0.41 -19.91 10.40
CA LYS A 306 0.46 -21.29 9.87
C LYS A 306 -0.49 -21.48 8.70
N ILE A 307 -1.74 -21.06 8.83
CA ILE A 307 -2.75 -21.17 7.77
C ILE A 307 -2.31 -20.38 6.54
N GLY A 308 -1.90 -19.12 6.72
CA GLY A 308 -1.46 -18.25 5.64
C GLY A 308 -0.26 -18.81 4.88
N VAL A 309 0.79 -19.24 5.58
CA VAL A 309 1.97 -19.85 4.94
C VAL A 309 1.60 -21.16 4.23
N THR A 310 0.74 -21.99 4.82
CA THR A 310 0.28 -23.25 4.20
C THR A 310 -0.43 -22.99 2.87
N ILE A 311 -1.39 -22.06 2.85
CA ILE A 311 -2.13 -21.71 1.62
C ILE A 311 -1.18 -21.10 0.59
N CYS A 312 -0.38 -20.11 0.98
CA CYS A 312 0.53 -19.43 0.06
C CYS A 312 1.61 -20.37 -0.51
N SER A 313 2.14 -21.31 0.27
CA SER A 313 3.12 -22.28 -0.22
C SER A 313 2.53 -23.25 -1.23
N GLY A 314 1.29 -23.72 -1.03
CA GLY A 314 0.61 -24.57 -2.02
C GLY A 314 0.36 -23.83 -3.34
N LEU A 315 -0.12 -22.60 -3.26
CA LEU A 315 -0.35 -21.73 -4.43
C LEU A 315 0.97 -21.34 -5.13
N LEU A 316 2.07 -21.15 -4.39
CA LEU A 316 3.38 -20.85 -4.98
C LEU A 316 3.87 -22.00 -5.86
N VAL A 317 3.72 -23.25 -5.41
CA VAL A 317 4.07 -24.42 -6.24
C VAL A 317 3.25 -24.44 -7.53
N SER A 318 1.97 -24.07 -7.45
CA SER A 318 1.09 -24.02 -8.62
C SER A 318 1.58 -23.04 -9.69
N ILE A 319 2.07 -21.86 -9.28
CA ILE A 319 2.68 -20.86 -10.18
C ILE A 319 3.99 -21.38 -10.76
N ILE A 320 4.87 -21.94 -9.93
CA ILE A 320 6.17 -22.44 -10.39
C ILE A 320 5.97 -23.49 -11.49
N LEU A 321 5.06 -24.45 -11.27
CA LEU A 321 4.80 -25.51 -12.24
C LEU A 321 4.27 -24.98 -13.57
N ASN A 322 3.33 -24.03 -13.54
CA ASN A 322 2.68 -23.56 -14.77
C ASN A 322 3.48 -22.47 -15.50
N GLU A 323 3.95 -21.44 -14.80
CA GLU A 323 4.62 -20.29 -15.44
C GLU A 323 6.11 -20.53 -15.72
N ILE A 324 6.81 -21.19 -14.78
CA ILE A 324 8.28 -21.35 -14.87
C ILE A 324 8.62 -22.62 -15.63
N ILE A 325 8.05 -23.76 -15.24
CA ILE A 325 8.43 -25.06 -15.82
C ILE A 325 7.57 -25.40 -17.05
N ARG A 326 6.36 -24.81 -17.19
CA ARG A 326 5.46 -24.97 -18.34
C ARG A 326 5.20 -26.43 -18.72
N ILE A 327 5.01 -27.29 -17.72
CA ILE A 327 4.72 -28.70 -17.96
C ILE A 327 3.21 -28.87 -18.04
N GLU A 328 2.74 -29.48 -19.13
CA GLU A 328 1.38 -30.00 -19.24
C GLU A 328 1.24 -31.22 -18.33
N ILE A 329 0.83 -30.96 -17.08
CA ILE A 329 0.64 -31.99 -16.04
C ILE A 329 -0.84 -32.32 -15.96
N ASN A 330 -1.16 -33.60 -15.83
CA ASN A 330 -2.53 -34.02 -15.53
C ASN A 330 -3.03 -33.36 -14.23
N ASN A 331 -4.24 -32.78 -14.28
CA ASN A 331 -4.99 -32.17 -13.19
C ASN A 331 -4.81 -32.85 -11.82
N SER A 332 -4.87 -34.18 -11.75
CA SER A 332 -4.69 -34.92 -10.49
C SER A 332 -3.29 -34.79 -9.90
N ILE A 333 -2.25 -34.81 -10.74
CA ILE A 333 -0.85 -34.65 -10.33
C ILE A 333 -0.59 -33.19 -9.94
N TYR A 334 -1.20 -32.24 -10.64
CA TYR A 334 -1.12 -30.81 -10.30
C TYR A 334 -1.66 -30.52 -8.89
N ILE A 335 -2.85 -31.06 -8.56
CA ILE A 335 -3.44 -30.95 -7.22
C ILE A 335 -2.54 -31.60 -6.16
N LEU A 336 -1.94 -32.76 -6.46
CA LEU A 336 -1.00 -33.41 -5.55
C LEU A 336 0.20 -32.52 -5.22
N PHE A 337 0.79 -31.85 -6.20
CA PHE A 337 1.90 -30.92 -5.97
C PHE A 337 1.50 -29.70 -5.14
N ILE A 338 0.29 -29.14 -5.36
CA ILE A 338 -0.23 -28.05 -4.52
C ILE A 338 -0.36 -28.52 -3.06
N LEU A 339 -0.94 -29.71 -2.84
CA LEU A 339 -1.09 -30.28 -1.50
C LEU A 339 0.27 -30.54 -0.83
N LEU A 340 1.25 -31.03 -1.58
CA LEU A 340 2.62 -31.21 -1.10
C LEU A 340 3.28 -29.87 -0.74
N GLY A 341 3.13 -28.84 -1.59
CA GLY A 341 3.61 -27.48 -1.31
C GLY A 341 2.98 -26.90 -0.04
N GLY A 342 1.68 -27.10 0.13
CA GLY A 342 0.97 -26.71 1.35
C GLY A 342 1.48 -27.46 2.58
N ALA A 343 1.64 -28.78 2.49
CA ALA A 343 2.18 -29.59 3.59
C ALA A 343 3.59 -29.11 4.01
N ILE A 344 4.48 -28.86 3.05
CA ILE A 344 5.82 -28.29 3.30
C ILE A 344 5.71 -26.94 4.02
N GLY A 345 4.86 -26.03 3.53
CA GLY A 345 4.59 -24.74 4.16
C GLY A 345 4.07 -24.86 5.60
N TYR A 346 3.18 -25.83 5.85
CA TYR A 346 2.69 -26.13 7.20
C TYR A 346 3.81 -26.62 8.13
N PHE A 347 4.68 -27.52 7.68
CA PHE A 347 5.80 -27.99 8.49
C PHE A 347 6.78 -26.88 8.83
N ILE A 348 7.12 -26.03 7.86
CA ILE A 348 8.01 -24.87 8.06
C ILE A 348 7.38 -23.89 9.06
N SER A 349 6.14 -23.48 8.84
CA SER A 349 5.45 -22.53 9.71
C SER A 349 5.24 -23.09 11.13
N LYS A 350 4.97 -24.39 11.27
CA LYS A 350 4.89 -25.07 12.57
C LYS A 350 6.24 -25.07 13.30
N LYS A 351 7.36 -25.21 12.58
CA LYS A 351 8.70 -25.15 13.18
C LYS A 351 9.02 -23.73 13.67
N ILE A 352 8.78 -22.71 12.84
CA ILE A 352 9.00 -21.29 13.19
C ILE A 352 8.14 -20.89 14.40
N THR A 353 6.87 -21.27 14.41
CA THR A 353 5.94 -20.89 15.50
C THR A 353 6.23 -21.59 16.83
N LYS A 354 7.00 -22.69 16.84
CA LYS A 354 7.42 -23.40 18.05
C LYS A 354 8.70 -22.86 18.68
N VAL A 355 9.44 -22.00 17.99
CA VAL A 355 10.68 -21.42 18.53
C VAL A 355 10.34 -20.58 19.78
N GLY A 356 11.00 -20.91 20.90
CA GLY A 356 10.83 -20.22 22.18
C GLY A 356 9.60 -20.65 23.01
N ILE A 357 8.80 -21.60 22.52
CA ILE A 357 7.72 -22.21 23.33
C ILE A 357 8.35 -23.34 24.16
N ARG A 358 8.43 -23.15 25.47
CA ARG A 358 8.79 -24.21 26.42
C ARG A 358 7.57 -25.05 26.78
#